data_AF-A0A3A0AE74-F1
#
_entry.id   AF-A0A3A0AE74-F1
#
_cell.length_a   1.000
_cell.length_b   1.000
_cell.length_c   1.000
_cell.angle_alpha   90.00
_cell.angle_beta   90.00
_cell.angle_gamma   90.00
#
_symmetry.space_group_name_H-M   'P 1'
#
loop_
_entity.id
_entity.type
_entity.pdbx_description
1 polymer ?
#
loop_
_entity_poly.entity_id
_entity_poly.type
_entity_poly.pdbx_seq_one_letter_code
_entity_poly.pdbx_strand_id
1 'polypeptide(L)'
;MSDPLPERQISDEQVEAYRAFYTELIGFVPPRIAARTDMLARVDPELLEMQETLRAKAMYPECFDVKTSQLILFGILLGLLSDATRLHAIAARRAGATWEELNAVVGLAFLFRGLPAANLGAQILQELADMER
;
A
#
# COMPACT_ATOMS: atom_id res chain seq x y z
N MET A 1 -21.00 22.24 -18.72
CA MET A 1 -19.54 22.43 -18.61
C MET A 1 -19.21 22.23 -17.14
N SER A 2 -18.25 21.35 -16.81
CA SER A 2 -17.82 21.20 -15.41
C SER A 2 -17.07 22.46 -14.98
N ASP A 3 -17.27 22.90 -13.74
CA ASP A 3 -16.46 23.98 -13.18
C ASP A 3 -14.97 23.64 -13.23
N PRO A 4 -14.10 24.62 -13.50
CA PRO A 4 -12.66 24.41 -13.44
C PRO A 4 -12.22 24.08 -12.00
N LEU A 5 -11.10 23.37 -11.87
CA LEU A 5 -10.50 23.15 -10.55
C LEU A 5 -10.05 24.49 -9.93
N PRO A 6 -10.13 24.65 -8.60
CA PRO A 6 -9.64 25.84 -7.92
C PRO A 6 -8.14 26.06 -8.17
N GLU A 7 -7.69 27.31 -8.03
CA GLU A 7 -6.26 27.62 -8.08
C GLU A 7 -5.50 26.95 -6.93
N ARG A 8 -4.20 26.66 -7.15
CA ARG A 8 -3.35 26.11 -6.09
C ARG A 8 -3.16 27.16 -4.99
N GLN A 9 -3.25 26.72 -3.74
CA GLN A 9 -3.04 27.56 -2.56
C GLN A 9 -1.59 27.48 -2.03
N ILE A 10 -0.80 26.52 -2.52
CA ILE A 10 0.63 26.34 -2.21
C ILE A 10 1.45 26.25 -3.51
N SER A 11 2.75 26.49 -3.42
CA SER A 11 3.62 26.50 -4.59
C SER A 11 3.84 25.11 -5.19
N ASP A 12 4.15 25.07 -6.48
CA ASP A 12 4.53 23.85 -7.19
C ASP A 12 5.74 23.18 -6.54
N GLU A 13 6.70 23.97 -6.06
CA GLU A 13 7.89 23.50 -5.35
C GLU A 13 7.51 22.77 -4.06
N GLN A 14 6.52 23.28 -3.31
CA GLN A 14 6.02 22.63 -2.09
C GLN A 14 5.34 21.30 -2.40
N VAL A 15 4.51 21.25 -3.45
CA VAL A 15 3.86 20.00 -3.89
C VAL A 15 4.89 18.97 -4.32
N GLU A 16 5.93 19.40 -5.06
CA GLU A 16 7.00 18.49 -5.49
C GLU A 16 7.89 18.03 -4.33
N ALA A 17 8.08 18.86 -3.29
CA ALA A 17 8.76 18.43 -2.07
C ALA A 17 8.03 17.26 -1.39
N TYR A 18 6.69 17.29 -1.32
CA TYR A 18 5.91 16.15 -0.82
C TYR A 18 6.04 14.90 -1.70
N ARG A 19 6.18 15.09 -3.02
CA ARG A 19 6.26 14.01 -4.00
C ARG A 19 7.65 13.35 -4.10
N ALA A 20 8.70 14.06 -3.70
CA ALA A 20 10.10 13.61 -3.80
C ALA A 20 10.31 12.22 -3.18
N PHE A 21 9.71 11.95 -2.01
CA PHE A 21 9.81 10.65 -1.32
C PHE A 21 9.30 9.48 -2.17
N TYR A 22 8.25 9.68 -2.96
CA TYR A 22 7.72 8.62 -3.82
C TYR A 22 8.69 8.35 -4.97
N THR A 23 9.23 9.40 -5.59
CA THR A 23 10.23 9.25 -6.65
C THR A 23 11.49 8.55 -6.15
N GLU A 24 11.96 8.87 -4.94
CA GLU A 24 13.10 8.18 -4.34
C GLU A 24 12.81 6.69 -4.13
N LEU A 25 11.68 6.39 -3.47
CA LEU A 25 11.30 5.02 -3.09
C LEU A 25 10.97 4.12 -4.29
N ILE A 26 10.12 4.58 -5.22
CA ILE A 26 9.59 3.76 -6.34
C ILE A 26 10.03 4.21 -7.73
N GLY A 27 10.70 5.36 -7.86
CA GLY A 27 11.24 5.87 -9.13
C GLY A 27 10.30 6.84 -9.87
N PHE A 28 9.07 7.02 -9.41
CA PHE A 28 8.09 7.94 -10.00
C PHE A 28 6.98 8.29 -9.00
N VAL A 29 6.18 9.31 -9.28
CA VAL A 29 4.99 9.65 -8.49
C VAL A 29 3.78 8.86 -9.04
N PRO A 30 3.12 8.00 -8.26
CA PRO A 30 1.96 7.25 -8.75
C PRO A 30 0.80 8.18 -9.13
N PRO A 31 -0.01 7.85 -10.15
CA PRO A 31 -1.11 8.71 -10.59
C PRO A 31 -2.10 9.07 -9.48
N ARG A 32 -2.42 8.13 -8.58
CA ARG A 32 -3.31 8.40 -7.43
C ARG A 32 -2.70 9.36 -6.42
N ILE A 33 -1.38 9.30 -6.21
CA ILE A 33 -0.66 10.23 -5.34
C ILE A 33 -0.57 11.61 -6.00
N ALA A 34 -0.27 11.67 -7.29
CA ALA A 34 -0.25 12.92 -8.05
C ALA A 34 -1.64 13.60 -7.99
N ALA A 35 -2.72 12.84 -8.19
CA ALA A 35 -4.08 13.36 -8.10
C ALA A 35 -4.43 13.86 -6.69
N ARG A 36 -4.12 13.09 -5.63
CA ARG A 36 -4.39 13.50 -4.24
C ARG A 36 -3.64 14.78 -3.88
N THR A 37 -2.34 14.81 -4.14
CA THR A 37 -1.47 15.94 -3.81
C THR A 37 -1.86 17.19 -4.60
N ASP A 38 -2.23 17.07 -5.88
CA ASP A 38 -2.71 18.21 -6.67
C ASP A 38 -4.06 18.73 -6.16
N MET A 39 -5.01 17.83 -5.89
CA MET A 39 -6.33 18.24 -5.43
C MET A 39 -6.27 18.92 -4.08
N LEU A 40 -5.58 18.32 -3.09
CA LEU A 40 -5.50 18.90 -1.75
C LEU A 40 -4.66 20.19 -1.72
N ALA A 41 -3.65 20.35 -2.58
CA ALA A 41 -2.94 21.62 -2.73
C ALA A 41 -3.87 22.77 -3.19
N ARG A 42 -5.03 22.47 -3.80
CA ARG A 42 -6.03 23.44 -4.25
C ARG A 42 -7.15 23.67 -3.24
N VAL A 43 -7.53 22.65 -2.46
CA VAL A 43 -8.74 22.71 -1.62
C VAL A 43 -8.49 22.62 -0.13
N ASP A 44 -7.39 21.99 0.30
CA ASP A 44 -7.06 21.80 1.72
C ASP A 44 -5.55 21.49 1.90
N PRO A 45 -4.68 22.51 1.79
CA PRO A 45 -3.23 22.31 1.90
C PRO A 45 -2.77 21.90 3.30
N GLU A 46 -3.51 22.29 4.33
CA GLU A 46 -3.21 21.95 5.72
C GLU A 46 -3.39 20.43 5.93
N LEU A 47 -4.50 19.87 5.44
CA LEU A 47 -4.70 18.42 5.46
C LEU A 47 -3.66 17.68 4.62
N LEU A 48 -3.24 18.23 3.48
CA LEU A 48 -2.17 17.64 2.68
C LEU A 48 -0.87 17.51 3.48
N GLU A 49 -0.45 18.58 4.15
CA GLU A 49 0.75 18.59 4.99
C GLU A 49 0.66 17.56 6.12
N MET A 50 -0.49 17.50 6.81
CA MET A 50 -0.72 16.52 7.86
C MET A 50 -0.63 15.09 7.33
N GLN A 51 -1.24 14.81 6.18
CA GLN A 51 -1.21 13.48 5.55
C GLN A 51 0.21 13.06 5.15
N GLU A 52 0.99 13.94 4.54
CA GLU A 52 2.35 13.61 4.11
C GLU A 52 3.31 13.46 5.28
N THR A 53 3.17 14.31 6.31
CA THR A 53 3.92 14.18 7.57
C THR A 53 3.65 12.84 8.25
N LEU A 54 2.36 12.50 8.44
CA LEU A 54 1.97 11.24 9.07
C LEU A 54 2.43 10.03 8.24
N ARG A 55 2.24 10.07 6.92
CA ARG A 55 2.69 9.02 6.01
C ARG A 55 4.19 8.81 6.10
N ALA A 56 4.99 9.88 6.08
CA ALA A 56 6.44 9.78 6.16
C ALA A 56 6.86 9.13 7.49
N LYS A 57 6.31 9.56 8.63
CA LYS A 57 6.62 8.95 9.94
C LYS A 57 6.23 7.46 9.99
N ALA A 58 5.05 7.09 9.48
CA ALA A 58 4.57 5.71 9.52
C ALA A 58 5.27 4.78 8.53
N MET A 59 5.77 5.31 7.40
CA MET A 59 6.43 4.51 6.35
C MET A 59 7.82 3.99 6.78
N TYR A 60 8.48 4.66 7.73
CA TYR A 60 9.83 4.33 8.18
C TYR A 60 9.87 4.08 9.70
N PRO A 61 9.27 2.97 10.18
CA PRO A 61 9.37 2.59 11.59
C PRO A 61 10.81 2.24 11.94
N GLU A 62 11.29 2.68 13.10
CA GLU A 62 12.71 2.50 13.52
C GLU A 62 13.14 1.04 13.64
N CYS A 63 12.19 0.12 13.82
CA CYS A 63 12.45 -1.31 13.99
C CYS A 63 12.56 -2.09 12.67
N PHE A 64 12.23 -1.49 11.52
CA PHE A 64 12.30 -2.17 10.22
C PHE A 64 13.12 -1.35 9.21
N ASP A 65 13.91 -2.06 8.40
CA ASP A 65 14.48 -1.45 7.20
C ASP A 65 13.39 -1.21 6.14
N VAL A 66 13.75 -0.44 5.09
CA VAL A 66 12.84 -0.14 3.99
C VAL A 66 12.38 -1.43 3.31
N LYS A 67 13.29 -2.38 3.06
CA LYS A 67 12.99 -3.65 2.41
C LYS A 67 11.89 -4.41 3.13
N THR A 68 12.04 -4.61 4.43
CA THR A 68 11.09 -5.32 5.30
C THR A 68 9.74 -4.63 5.30
N SER A 69 9.73 -3.30 5.47
CA SER A 69 8.50 -2.51 5.45
C SER A 69 7.74 -2.67 4.12
N GLN A 70 8.45 -2.63 2.99
CA GLN A 70 7.83 -2.78 1.68
C GLN A 70 7.34 -4.21 1.39
N LEU A 71 8.04 -5.25 1.86
CA LEU A 71 7.58 -6.64 1.76
C LEU A 71 6.30 -6.88 2.57
N ILE A 72 6.20 -6.28 3.77
CA ILE A 72 4.98 -6.34 4.59
C ILE A 72 3.81 -5.67 3.85
N LEU A 73 4.00 -4.44 3.35
CA LEU A 73 2.96 -3.72 2.61
C LEU A 73 2.55 -4.43 1.31
N PHE A 74 3.52 -5.02 0.61
CA PHE A 74 3.26 -5.88 -0.55
C PHE A 74 2.31 -7.03 -0.18
N GLY A 75 2.62 -7.77 0.89
CA GLY A 75 1.81 -8.89 1.38
C GLY A 75 0.41 -8.48 1.82
N ILE A 76 0.28 -7.40 2.60
CA ILE A 76 -1.02 -6.87 3.05
C ILE A 76 -1.92 -6.54 1.85
N LEU A 77 -1.40 -5.78 0.89
CA LEU A 77 -2.18 -5.35 -0.27
C LEU A 77 -2.47 -6.50 -1.24
N LEU A 78 -1.57 -7.48 -1.34
CA LEU A 78 -1.78 -8.68 -2.13
C LEU A 78 -2.92 -9.53 -1.54
N GLY A 79 -2.98 -9.68 -0.22
CA GLY A 79 -4.09 -10.36 0.47
C GLY A 79 -5.47 -9.70 0.22
N LEU A 80 -5.45 -8.39 -0.03
CA LEU A 80 -6.62 -7.59 -0.42
C LEU A 80 -6.89 -7.55 -1.93
N LEU A 81 -6.05 -8.21 -2.75
CA LEU A 81 -6.10 -8.15 -4.22
C LEU A 81 -6.09 -6.70 -4.77
N SER A 82 -5.35 -5.82 -4.11
CA SER A 82 -5.27 -4.40 -4.48
C SER A 82 -4.18 -4.17 -5.52
N ASP A 83 -4.50 -3.45 -6.60
CA ASP A 83 -3.53 -3.04 -7.63
C ASP A 83 -2.32 -2.26 -7.05
N ALA A 84 -2.52 -1.60 -5.90
CA ALA A 84 -1.46 -0.88 -5.20
C ALA A 84 -0.32 -1.81 -4.76
N THR A 85 -0.56 -3.12 -4.66
CA THR A 85 0.46 -4.13 -4.33
C THR A 85 1.68 -4.03 -5.26
N ARG A 86 1.48 -3.69 -6.53
CA ARG A 86 2.56 -3.52 -7.52
C ARG A 86 3.55 -2.43 -7.11
N LEU A 87 3.07 -1.33 -6.52
CA LEU A 87 3.93 -0.22 -6.08
C LEU A 87 4.88 -0.67 -4.97
N HIS A 88 4.40 -1.47 -4.03
CA HIS A 88 5.20 -1.97 -2.92
C HIS A 88 6.15 -3.09 -3.34
N ALA A 89 5.79 -3.91 -4.33
CA ALA A 89 6.73 -4.84 -4.95
C ALA A 89 7.90 -4.10 -5.63
N ILE A 90 7.62 -3.01 -6.36
CA ILE A 90 8.66 -2.17 -6.98
C ILE A 90 9.55 -1.53 -5.90
N ALA A 91 8.95 -0.97 -4.85
CA ALA A 91 9.66 -0.36 -3.74
C ALA A 91 10.59 -1.37 -3.04
N ALA A 92 10.08 -2.57 -2.75
CA ALA A 92 10.87 -3.65 -2.16
C ALA A 92 12.06 -4.04 -3.04
N ARG A 93 11.86 -4.18 -4.36
CA ARG A 93 12.95 -4.47 -5.32
C ARG A 93 14.02 -3.40 -5.33
N ARG A 94 13.64 -2.12 -5.30
CA ARG A 94 14.58 -0.98 -5.25
C ARG A 94 15.33 -0.92 -3.92
N ALA A 95 14.70 -1.37 -2.84
CA ALA A 95 15.33 -1.56 -1.53
C ALA A 95 16.17 -2.86 -1.42
N GLY A 96 16.36 -3.59 -2.52
CA GLY A 96 17.23 -4.77 -2.57
C GLY A 96 16.54 -6.10 -2.30
N ALA A 97 15.20 -6.16 -2.22
CA ALA A 97 14.50 -7.44 -2.10
C ALA A 97 14.77 -8.33 -3.30
N THR A 98 14.95 -9.64 -3.11
CA THR A 98 15.11 -10.61 -4.21
C THR A 98 13.76 -11.07 -4.79
N TRP A 99 13.80 -11.82 -5.89
CA TRP A 99 12.58 -12.43 -6.44
C TRP A 99 12.06 -13.55 -5.54
N GLU A 100 12.95 -14.27 -4.87
CA GLU A 100 12.64 -15.30 -3.89
C GLU A 100 11.94 -14.70 -2.67
N GLU A 101 12.39 -13.54 -2.15
CA GLU A 101 11.71 -12.84 -1.06
C GLU A 101 10.30 -12.39 -1.45
N LEU A 102 10.11 -11.84 -2.65
CA LEU A 102 8.77 -11.50 -3.15
C LEU A 102 7.88 -12.73 -3.32
N ASN A 103 8.40 -13.80 -3.92
CA ASN A 103 7.64 -15.03 -4.10
C ASN A 103 7.31 -15.72 -2.77
N ALA A 104 8.19 -15.62 -1.77
CA ALA A 104 7.90 -16.07 -0.42
C ALA A 104 6.69 -15.33 0.15
N VAL A 105 6.60 -14.01 -0.02
CA VAL A 105 5.42 -13.22 0.38
C VAL A 105 4.15 -13.66 -0.38
N VAL A 106 4.25 -13.99 -1.68
CA VAL A 106 3.11 -14.56 -2.44
C VAL A 106 2.65 -15.89 -1.83
N GLY A 107 3.59 -16.77 -1.46
CA GLY A 107 3.29 -18.02 -0.78
C GLY A 107 2.58 -17.80 0.57
N LEU A 108 3.05 -16.84 1.37
CA LEU A 108 2.41 -16.47 2.63
C LEU A 108 0.99 -15.92 2.41
N ALA A 109 0.79 -15.08 1.39
CA ALA A 109 -0.53 -14.57 1.03
C ALA A 109 -1.48 -15.69 0.57
N PHE A 110 -0.98 -16.66 -0.21
CA PHE A 110 -1.75 -17.85 -0.62
C PHE A 110 -2.24 -18.64 0.60
N LEU A 111 -1.38 -18.86 1.60
CA LEU A 111 -1.78 -19.57 2.82
C LEU A 111 -2.94 -18.87 3.50
N PHE A 112 -2.87 -17.55 3.67
CA PHE A 112 -3.93 -16.78 4.34
C PHE A 112 -5.23 -16.70 3.53
N ARG A 113 -5.18 -16.92 2.21
CA ARG A 113 -6.37 -16.92 1.35
C ARG A 113 -7.02 -18.29 1.23
N GLY A 114 -6.22 -19.36 1.17
CA GLY A 114 -6.71 -20.72 0.93
C GLY A 114 -6.96 -21.55 2.19
N LEU A 115 -6.05 -21.52 3.17
CA LEU A 115 -6.18 -22.36 4.37
C LEU A 115 -7.42 -22.02 5.21
N PRO A 116 -7.84 -20.75 5.38
CA PRO A 116 -9.06 -20.47 6.14
C PRO A 116 -10.30 -21.15 5.56
N ALA A 117 -10.41 -21.24 4.23
CA ALA A 117 -11.52 -21.95 3.59
C ALA A 117 -11.45 -23.46 3.86
N ALA A 118 -10.25 -24.05 3.80
CA ALA A 118 -10.06 -25.47 4.13
C ALA A 118 -10.39 -25.76 5.61
N ASN A 119 -9.94 -24.89 6.52
CA ASN A 119 -10.21 -25.00 7.95
C ASN A 119 -11.71 -24.90 8.25
N LEU A 120 -12.38 -23.87 7.71
CA LEU A 120 -13.82 -23.68 7.88
C LEU A 120 -14.62 -24.85 7.28
N GLY A 121 -14.24 -25.29 6.07
CA GLY A 121 -14.88 -26.42 5.43
C GLY A 121 -14.78 -27.70 6.26
N ALA A 122 -13.58 -28.00 6.79
CA ALA A 122 -13.38 -29.16 7.66
C ALA A 122 -14.20 -29.09 8.96
N GLN A 123 -14.35 -27.91 9.55
CA GLN A 123 -15.22 -27.69 10.70
C GLN A 123 -16.68 -27.99 10.34
N ILE A 124 -17.21 -27.36 9.28
CA ILE A 124 -18.60 -27.53 8.84
C ILE A 124 -18.92 -29.01 8.58
N LEU A 125 -18.02 -29.72 7.90
CA LEU A 125 -18.23 -31.15 7.59
C LEU A 125 -18.28 -32.02 8.83
N GLN A 126 -17.47 -31.71 9.85
CA GLN A 126 -17.52 -32.42 11.13
C GLN A 126 -18.84 -32.15 11.87
N GLU A 127 -19.28 -30.90 11.92
CA GLU A 127 -20.54 -30.52 12.55
C GLU A 127 -21.74 -31.20 11.89
N LEU A 128 -21.78 -31.26 10.55
CA LEU A 128 -22.83 -31.98 9.81
C LEU A 128 -22.82 -33.48 10.11
N ALA A 129 -21.64 -34.12 10.13
CA ALA A 129 -21.52 -35.53 10.43
C ALA A 129 -21.99 -35.88 11.86
N ASP A 130 -21.81 -34.99 12.83
CA ASP A 130 -22.31 -35.16 14.18
C ASP A 130 -23.84 -34.96 14.28
N MET A 131 -24.43 -34.07 13.47
CA MET A 131 -25.88 -33.85 13.41
C MET A 131 -26.66 -35.02 12.79
N GLU A 132 -26.01 -35.81 11.94
CA GLU A 132 -26.61 -36.98 11.26
C GLU A 132 -26.58 -38.27 12.11
N ARG A 133 -25.97 -38.24 13.31
CA ARG A 133 -25.94 -39.35 14.27
C ARG A 133 -27.11 -39.34 15.23
#